data_AF-A0A7V0N014-F1
#
_entry.id   AF-A0A7V0N014-F1
#
_cell.length_a   1.000
_cell.length_b   1.000
_cell.length_c   1.000
_cell.angle_alpha   90.00
_cell.angle_beta   90.00
_cell.angle_gamma   90.00
#
_symmetry.space_group_name_H-M   'P 1'
#
loop_
_entity.id
_entity.type
_entity.pdbx_description
1 polymer ?
#
loop_
_entity_poly.entity_id
_entity_poly.type
_entity_poly.pdbx_seq_one_letter_code
_entity_poly.pdbx_strand_id
1 'polypeptide(L)'
;MIEEKGKGKVKLVRYESGDWQLLVEGKPFIIKGVTYSPTRVGESPDEGTLSNWMFQDTNKNGIVDAPYEAWVDKNRNNIQEKDEVACGDFYLMREMGVNCIRVYHQPFKLNKKLLRELYENYGIYVALGDFLGKYALGSGASWQEGTDYSNSLHRKNMLESVKKMVLEFRDEPYVLLWILGNENVYGVACNADKDPESFFKFANEAAKLIKKLDPLKRPVAIASGDALYLDIFARFCPDIDIFGTNSYRGKYGFLDLWEEVKEIAGKAAMITEYGCPSYAQGYTLEEAEDFQAEYLKNCWEDIYQNRAGFGCGNALGGFLFEWLDEWWKAYEPSYHDRKGLFAGPFLDGYMHEEWLGVCSQGDGKHSPFLRQLKKAYFVYKELWHSR
;
A
#
# COMPACT_ATOMS: atom_id res chain seq x y z
N MET A 1 2.03 -26.65 -14.49
CA MET A 1 1.41 -25.30 -14.42
C MET A 1 0.05 -25.41 -15.08
N ILE A 2 -1.01 -25.01 -14.38
CA ILE A 2 -2.40 -25.22 -14.84
C ILE A 2 -3.11 -23.92 -15.24
N GLU A 3 -2.60 -22.77 -14.78
CA GLU A 3 -3.16 -21.47 -15.11
C GLU A 3 -2.03 -20.44 -15.23
N GLU A 4 -2.12 -19.56 -16.23
CA GLU A 4 -1.23 -18.42 -16.42
C GLU A 4 -2.09 -17.19 -16.74
N LYS A 5 -1.87 -16.11 -15.99
CA LYS A 5 -2.52 -14.81 -16.19
C LYS A 5 -1.46 -13.74 -16.45
N GLY A 6 -1.77 -12.79 -17.31
CA GLY A 6 -0.80 -11.79 -17.77
C GLY A 6 0.00 -12.24 -19.00
N LYS A 7 0.68 -11.28 -19.61
CA LYS A 7 1.54 -11.43 -20.78
C LYS A 7 2.77 -10.56 -20.59
N GLY A 8 3.80 -10.84 -21.39
CA GLY A 8 5.06 -10.10 -21.32
C GLY A 8 5.76 -10.40 -20.00
N LYS A 9 6.21 -9.34 -19.31
CA LYS A 9 7.12 -9.47 -18.16
C LYS A 9 6.44 -9.87 -16.85
N VAL A 10 5.19 -9.49 -16.61
CA VAL A 10 4.49 -9.82 -15.36
C VAL A 10 3.48 -10.93 -15.63
N LYS A 11 3.60 -12.02 -14.89
CA LYS A 11 2.69 -13.16 -14.98
C LYS A 11 2.32 -13.66 -13.59
N LEU A 12 1.08 -14.02 -13.39
CA LEU A 12 0.62 -14.77 -12.22
C LEU A 12 0.34 -16.20 -12.66
N VAL A 13 1.00 -17.17 -12.05
CA VAL A 13 0.89 -18.58 -12.40
C VAL A 13 0.29 -19.39 -11.25
N ARG A 14 -0.50 -20.40 -11.62
CA ARG A 14 -0.97 -21.44 -10.69
C ARG A 14 -0.37 -22.79 -11.06
N TYR A 15 0.20 -23.47 -10.09
CA TYR A 15 0.78 -24.79 -10.25
C TYR A 15 -0.24 -25.92 -10.01
N GLU A 16 0.11 -27.14 -10.38
CA GLU A 16 -0.72 -28.34 -10.12
C GLU A 16 -0.90 -28.61 -8.63
N SER A 17 0.07 -28.18 -7.79
CA SER A 17 -0.04 -28.18 -6.33
C SER A 17 -1.15 -27.27 -5.80
N GLY A 18 -1.68 -26.37 -6.64
CA GLY A 18 -2.60 -25.31 -6.24
C GLY A 18 -1.91 -24.02 -5.82
N ASP A 19 -0.57 -24.00 -5.73
CA ASP A 19 0.22 -22.82 -5.35
C ASP A 19 0.14 -21.72 -6.40
N TRP A 20 0.23 -20.48 -5.94
CA TRP A 20 0.26 -19.27 -6.76
C TRP A 20 1.61 -18.58 -6.66
N GLN A 21 2.14 -18.14 -7.81
CA GLN A 21 3.41 -17.42 -7.86
C GLN A 21 3.34 -16.26 -8.84
N LEU A 22 3.82 -15.09 -8.40
CA LEU A 22 4.06 -13.97 -9.28
C LEU A 22 5.45 -14.13 -9.91
N LEU A 23 5.50 -13.99 -11.23
CA LEU A 23 6.72 -14.01 -12.02
C LEU A 23 6.96 -12.64 -12.65
N VAL A 24 8.18 -12.15 -12.54
CA VAL A 24 8.67 -10.96 -13.24
C VAL A 24 9.86 -11.38 -14.08
N GLU A 25 9.77 -11.17 -15.39
CA GLU A 25 10.79 -11.59 -16.37
C GLU A 25 11.11 -13.10 -16.28
N GLY A 26 10.07 -13.90 -16.01
CA GLY A 26 10.18 -15.36 -15.87
C GLY A 26 10.80 -15.84 -14.56
N LYS A 27 11.13 -14.94 -13.62
CA LYS A 27 11.69 -15.29 -12.31
C LYS A 27 10.65 -15.12 -11.21
N PRO A 28 10.65 -15.98 -10.16
CA PRO A 28 9.86 -15.75 -8.96
C PRO A 28 10.05 -14.33 -8.41
N PHE A 29 8.94 -13.67 -8.12
CA PHE A 29 8.94 -12.32 -7.59
C PHE A 29 8.01 -12.28 -6.38
N ILE A 30 8.57 -11.93 -5.21
CA ILE A 30 7.79 -11.63 -4.01
C ILE A 30 7.72 -10.12 -3.83
N ILE A 31 6.53 -9.59 -3.57
CA ILE A 31 6.32 -8.16 -3.38
C ILE A 31 6.90 -7.75 -2.01
N LYS A 32 8.00 -7.01 -2.05
CA LYS A 32 8.64 -6.32 -0.91
C LYS A 32 8.18 -4.86 -0.96
N GLY A 33 6.92 -4.67 -0.61
CA GLY A 33 6.17 -3.46 -0.89
C GLY A 33 6.15 -2.47 0.27
N VAL A 34 5.97 -1.20 -0.06
CA VAL A 34 5.69 -0.13 0.91
C VAL A 34 4.57 0.76 0.38
N THR A 35 3.67 1.22 1.24
CA THR A 35 2.76 2.33 0.91
C THR A 35 3.54 3.65 0.97
N TYR A 36 3.48 4.43 -0.11
CA TYR A 36 4.32 5.62 -0.23
C TYR A 36 3.52 6.83 -0.67
N SER A 37 3.35 7.76 0.26
CA SER A 37 2.82 9.10 0.06
C SER A 37 3.36 10.01 1.16
N PRO A 38 4.65 10.38 1.13
CA PRO A 38 5.24 11.15 2.21
C PRO A 38 4.52 12.49 2.35
N THR A 39 3.94 12.73 3.52
CA THR A 39 3.18 13.94 3.81
C THR A 39 4.03 14.87 4.67
N ARG A 40 4.15 16.13 4.22
CA ARG A 40 4.87 17.16 4.97
C ARG A 40 4.10 17.52 6.24
N VAL A 41 4.82 17.75 7.34
CA VAL A 41 4.24 18.26 8.58
C VAL A 41 3.46 19.56 8.31
N GLY A 42 2.25 19.64 8.84
CA GLY A 42 1.29 20.73 8.61
C GLY A 42 0.36 20.54 7.41
N GLU A 43 0.57 19.52 6.57
CA GLU A 43 -0.33 19.20 5.46
C GLU A 43 -1.36 18.13 5.86
N SER A 44 -2.62 18.31 5.46
CA SER A 44 -3.72 17.40 5.76
C SER A 44 -4.76 17.36 4.63
N PRO A 45 -5.31 16.18 4.30
CA PRO A 45 -6.46 16.08 3.41
C PRO A 45 -7.72 16.71 4.03
N ASP A 46 -7.91 16.63 5.35
CA ASP A 46 -9.08 17.18 6.06
C ASP A 46 -9.10 18.71 6.04
N GLU A 47 -7.92 19.34 6.07
CA GLU A 47 -7.78 20.79 5.97
C GLU A 47 -7.65 21.27 4.51
N GLY A 48 -7.59 20.35 3.54
CA GLY A 48 -7.38 20.68 2.12
C GLY A 48 -6.00 21.26 1.81
N THR A 49 -5.02 21.06 2.70
CA THR A 49 -3.65 21.57 2.58
C THR A 49 -2.68 20.53 2.01
N LEU A 50 -3.11 19.27 1.85
CA LEU A 50 -2.30 18.19 1.32
C LEU A 50 -1.75 18.50 -0.08
N SER A 51 -0.42 18.52 -0.20
CA SER A 51 0.25 18.72 -1.48
C SER A 51 0.55 17.39 -2.17
N ASN A 52 0.79 17.45 -3.48
CA ASN A 52 1.19 16.28 -4.24
C ASN A 52 2.72 16.08 -4.13
N TRP A 53 3.13 15.12 -3.30
CA TRP A 53 4.54 14.79 -3.04
C TRP A 53 5.36 14.54 -4.32
N MET A 54 4.74 14.11 -5.43
CA MET A 54 5.44 13.84 -6.69
C MET A 54 5.90 15.10 -7.44
N PHE A 55 5.48 16.28 -6.98
CA PHE A 55 5.83 17.58 -7.53
C PHE A 55 6.23 18.59 -6.44
N GLN A 56 6.32 18.16 -5.19
CA GLN A 56 6.66 19.02 -4.07
C GLN A 56 8.15 19.42 -4.17
N ASP A 57 8.39 20.73 -4.26
CA ASP A 57 9.71 21.39 -4.33
C ASP A 57 9.62 22.65 -3.43
N THR A 58 9.69 22.43 -2.12
CA THR A 58 9.48 23.47 -1.11
C THR A 58 10.64 24.44 -1.02
N ASN A 59 11.85 23.99 -1.36
CA ASN A 59 13.06 24.81 -1.38
C ASN A 59 13.27 25.55 -2.72
N LYS A 60 12.47 25.24 -3.76
CA LYS A 60 12.45 25.85 -5.09
C LYS A 60 13.74 25.66 -5.88
N ASN A 61 14.40 24.51 -5.74
CA ASN A 61 15.62 24.20 -6.45
C ASN A 61 15.40 23.39 -7.74
N GLY A 62 14.16 23.01 -8.05
CA GLY A 62 13.78 22.22 -9.23
C GLY A 62 13.90 20.70 -9.03
N ILE A 63 14.15 20.23 -7.81
CA ILE A 63 14.24 18.82 -7.42
C ILE A 63 13.02 18.47 -6.57
N VAL A 64 12.50 17.25 -6.72
CA VAL A 64 11.39 16.78 -5.89
C VAL A 64 11.91 16.43 -4.49
N ASP A 65 11.36 17.05 -3.46
CA ASP A 65 11.87 17.06 -2.08
C ASP A 65 12.08 15.64 -1.51
N ALA A 66 11.02 15.00 -1.01
CA ALA A 66 11.14 13.72 -0.28
C ALA A 66 11.83 12.59 -1.10
N PRO A 67 11.50 12.37 -2.39
CA PRO A 67 12.14 11.33 -3.20
C PRO A 67 13.65 11.44 -3.35
N TYR A 68 14.21 12.66 -3.41
CA TYR A 68 15.62 12.89 -3.78
C TYR A 68 16.45 13.65 -2.73
N GLU A 69 15.82 14.40 -1.84
CA GLU A 69 16.50 15.35 -0.94
C GLU A 69 16.35 15.00 0.55
N ALA A 70 15.66 13.90 0.87
CA ALA A 70 15.61 13.41 2.24
C ALA A 70 17.01 13.04 2.77
N TRP A 71 17.31 13.38 4.02
CA TRP A 71 18.56 13.05 4.72
C TRP A 71 18.25 12.32 6.03
N VAL A 72 19.20 11.51 6.50
CA VAL A 72 19.04 10.70 7.71
C VAL A 72 19.69 11.42 8.89
N ASP A 73 18.89 11.75 9.89
CA ASP A 73 19.33 12.20 11.22
C ASP A 73 19.79 10.96 12.01
N LYS A 74 21.10 10.69 12.00
CA LYS A 74 21.70 9.45 12.51
C LYS A 74 21.74 9.43 14.04
N ASN A 75 21.92 10.59 14.67
CA ASN A 75 22.04 10.72 16.12
C ASN A 75 20.72 11.17 16.78
N ARG A 76 19.67 11.41 15.99
CA ARG A 76 18.32 11.82 16.41
C ARG A 76 18.30 13.17 17.14
N ASN A 77 19.17 14.10 16.76
CA ASN A 77 19.29 15.43 17.38
C ASN A 77 18.48 16.52 16.64
N ASN A 78 17.82 16.18 15.53
CA ASN A 78 17.08 17.09 14.64
C ASN A 78 17.92 18.18 13.95
N ILE A 79 19.22 17.95 13.79
CA ILE A 79 20.17 18.87 13.13
C ILE A 79 20.88 18.10 12.02
N GLN A 80 20.87 18.64 10.80
CA GLN A 80 21.61 18.04 9.70
C GLN A 80 23.11 18.26 9.88
N GLU A 81 23.83 17.21 10.23
CA GLU A 81 25.29 17.22 10.34
C GLU A 81 25.96 17.15 8.96
N LYS A 82 27.23 17.56 8.88
CA LYS A 82 27.96 17.63 7.59
C LYS A 82 28.06 16.26 6.88
N ASP A 83 28.03 15.16 7.62
CA ASP A 83 28.09 13.79 7.09
C ASP A 83 26.70 13.16 6.85
N GLU A 84 25.61 13.90 7.09
CA GLU A 84 24.23 13.52 6.82
C GLU A 84 23.78 14.06 5.46
N VAL A 85 24.45 13.55 4.43
CA VAL A 85 24.20 13.95 3.04
C VAL A 85 22.80 13.50 2.62
N ALA A 86 22.05 14.42 1.99
CA ALA A 86 20.77 14.11 1.37
C ALA A 86 20.92 13.02 0.30
N CYS A 87 20.06 12.02 0.38
CA CYS A 87 20.05 10.86 -0.52
C CYS A 87 18.66 10.54 -1.08
N GLY A 88 17.59 11.02 -0.43
CA GLY A 88 16.23 10.81 -0.87
C GLY A 88 15.63 9.47 -0.45
N ASP A 89 14.31 9.47 -0.30
CA ASP A 89 13.54 8.28 0.05
C ASP A 89 13.74 7.14 -0.96
N PHE A 90 13.90 7.44 -2.25
CA PHE A 90 14.12 6.40 -3.27
C PHE A 90 15.42 5.63 -3.05
N TYR A 91 16.49 6.32 -2.65
CA TYR A 91 17.75 5.67 -2.28
C TYR A 91 17.57 4.82 -1.02
N LEU A 92 16.94 5.39 0.02
CA LEU A 92 16.70 4.69 1.29
C LEU A 92 15.82 3.44 1.11
N MET A 93 14.83 3.49 0.22
CA MET A 93 13.97 2.36 -0.13
C MET A 93 14.75 1.24 -0.83
N ARG A 94 15.59 1.58 -1.81
CA ARG A 94 16.49 0.61 -2.45
C ARG A 94 17.41 -0.03 -1.43
N GLU A 95 17.98 0.78 -0.53
CA GLU A 95 18.84 0.29 0.55
C GLU A 95 18.11 -0.67 1.49
N MET A 96 16.83 -0.44 1.77
CA MET A 96 15.98 -1.35 2.55
C MET A 96 15.61 -2.63 1.81
N GLY A 97 15.74 -2.67 0.47
CA GLY A 97 15.34 -3.80 -0.36
C GLY A 97 13.89 -3.74 -0.88
N VAL A 98 13.27 -2.55 -0.85
CA VAL A 98 11.96 -2.32 -1.48
C VAL A 98 12.07 -2.64 -2.97
N ASN A 99 11.07 -3.36 -3.51
CA ASN A 99 10.97 -3.62 -4.94
C ASN A 99 9.65 -3.14 -5.56
N CYS A 100 8.73 -2.62 -4.75
CA CYS A 100 7.44 -2.12 -5.23
C CYS A 100 6.90 -1.03 -4.28
N ILE A 101 6.28 0.01 -4.82
CA ILE A 101 5.45 0.94 -4.04
C ILE A 101 3.99 0.83 -4.46
N ARG A 102 3.07 1.05 -3.51
CA ARG A 102 1.63 1.17 -3.78
C ARG A 102 1.24 2.63 -3.85
N VAL A 103 0.61 3.04 -4.95
CA VAL A 103 0.14 4.42 -5.19
C VAL A 103 -1.22 4.42 -5.87
N TYR A 104 -2.01 5.46 -5.66
CA TYR A 104 -3.29 5.67 -6.32
C TYR A 104 -3.20 6.77 -7.37
N HIS A 105 -3.89 6.63 -8.50
CA HIS A 105 -3.94 7.68 -9.55
C HIS A 105 -4.80 8.90 -9.18
N GLN A 106 -5.46 8.83 -8.02
CA GLN A 106 -6.35 9.83 -7.44
C GLN A 106 -6.00 10.01 -5.97
N PRO A 107 -6.35 11.16 -5.36
CA PRO A 107 -6.97 12.34 -5.99
C PRO A 107 -5.96 13.17 -6.80
N PHE A 108 -4.65 12.97 -6.58
CA PHE A 108 -3.60 13.74 -7.23
C PHE A 108 -3.08 13.08 -8.50
N LYS A 109 -2.73 13.90 -9.49
CA LYS A 109 -2.10 13.43 -10.73
C LYS A 109 -0.73 12.81 -10.44
N LEU A 110 -0.43 11.66 -11.02
CA LEU A 110 0.91 11.06 -10.87
C LEU A 110 1.94 11.66 -11.84
N ASN A 111 3.18 11.77 -11.38
CA ASN A 111 4.33 12.17 -12.19
C ASN A 111 4.97 10.95 -12.86
N LYS A 112 4.60 10.69 -14.12
CA LYS A 112 5.14 9.56 -14.90
C LYS A 112 6.66 9.58 -15.02
N LYS A 113 7.28 10.77 -15.15
CA LYS A 113 8.74 10.89 -15.26
C LYS A 113 9.41 10.42 -13.98
N LEU A 114 8.93 10.88 -12.83
CA LEU A 114 9.42 10.48 -11.51
C LEU A 114 9.30 8.96 -11.29
N LEU A 115 8.17 8.36 -11.67
CA LEU A 115 7.97 6.91 -11.55
C LEU A 115 8.84 6.08 -12.50
N ARG A 116 9.19 6.61 -13.69
CA ARG A 116 10.22 5.99 -14.55
C ARG A 116 11.58 6.08 -13.91
N GLU A 117 11.95 7.23 -13.37
CA GLU A 117 13.24 7.42 -12.68
C GLU A 117 13.35 6.52 -11.44
N LEU A 118 12.27 6.31 -10.69
CA LEU A 118 12.18 5.34 -9.61
C LEU A 118 12.52 3.93 -10.11
N TYR A 119 11.86 3.50 -11.19
CA TYR A 119 12.04 2.16 -11.74
C TYR A 119 13.42 1.95 -12.37
N GLU A 120 13.87 2.89 -13.20
CA GLU A 120 15.12 2.78 -13.97
C GLU A 120 16.35 2.86 -13.07
N ASN A 121 16.35 3.72 -12.04
CA ASN A 121 17.52 3.94 -11.19
C ASN A 121 17.54 3.05 -9.94
N TYR A 122 16.37 2.59 -9.47
CA TYR A 122 16.25 1.85 -8.21
C TYR A 122 15.62 0.46 -8.37
N GLY A 123 15.09 0.11 -9.55
CA GLY A 123 14.46 -1.19 -9.80
C GLY A 123 13.11 -1.37 -9.09
N ILE A 124 12.50 -0.27 -8.62
CA ILE A 124 11.26 -0.30 -7.84
C ILE A 124 10.06 -0.20 -8.79
N TYR A 125 9.18 -1.19 -8.71
CA TYR A 125 7.92 -1.24 -9.44
C TYR A 125 6.81 -0.42 -8.76
N VAL A 126 5.68 -0.29 -9.44
CA VAL A 126 4.49 0.38 -8.92
C VAL A 126 3.28 -0.55 -9.03
N ALA A 127 2.62 -0.79 -7.91
CA ALA A 127 1.24 -1.29 -7.86
C ALA A 127 0.30 -0.10 -7.88
N LEU A 128 -0.46 0.04 -8.97
CA LEU A 128 -1.20 1.27 -9.28
C LEU A 128 -2.70 1.07 -9.06
N GLY A 129 -3.29 1.90 -8.18
CA GLY A 129 -4.64 1.76 -7.70
C GLY A 129 -5.63 2.83 -8.17
N ASP A 130 -6.90 2.43 -8.23
CA ASP A 130 -8.08 3.30 -8.27
C ASP A 130 -8.91 3.06 -6.99
N PHE A 131 -9.34 4.12 -6.31
CA PHE A 131 -10.09 4.03 -5.04
C PHE A 131 -11.48 3.39 -5.18
N LEU A 132 -11.97 3.27 -6.41
CA LEU A 132 -13.22 2.62 -6.77
C LEU A 132 -14.39 3.17 -5.95
N GLY A 133 -14.46 4.48 -5.75
CA GLY A 133 -15.55 5.11 -5.01
C GLY A 133 -15.37 5.22 -3.49
N LYS A 134 -14.29 4.66 -2.92
CA LYS A 134 -13.92 4.94 -1.52
C LYS A 134 -13.73 6.44 -1.35
N TYR A 135 -14.18 7.00 -0.21
CA TYR A 135 -14.08 8.45 0.06
C TYR A 135 -14.83 9.31 -0.97
N ALA A 136 -15.83 8.73 -1.67
CA ALA A 136 -16.51 9.32 -2.83
C ALA A 136 -15.60 9.62 -4.05
N LEU A 137 -14.36 9.12 -4.07
CA LEU A 137 -13.41 9.38 -5.15
C LEU A 137 -13.77 8.64 -6.42
N GLY A 138 -13.86 9.38 -7.53
CA GLY A 138 -14.16 8.84 -8.86
C GLY A 138 -15.65 8.61 -9.14
N SER A 139 -16.52 8.58 -8.13
CA SER A 139 -17.98 8.39 -8.33
C SER A 139 -18.71 9.69 -8.70
N GLY A 140 -18.18 10.84 -8.28
CA GLY A 140 -18.83 12.14 -8.42
C GLY A 140 -19.89 12.41 -7.34
N ALA A 141 -20.06 11.50 -6.39
CA ALA A 141 -20.91 11.71 -5.22
C ALA A 141 -20.27 12.72 -4.27
N SER A 142 -21.08 13.39 -3.46
CA SER A 142 -20.59 14.14 -2.30
C SER A 142 -20.21 13.19 -1.15
N TRP A 143 -19.43 13.66 -0.17
CA TRP A 143 -19.11 12.86 1.02
C TRP A 143 -20.36 12.45 1.80
N GLN A 144 -21.35 13.34 1.91
CA GLN A 144 -22.60 13.10 2.65
C GLN A 144 -23.51 12.09 1.95
N GLU A 145 -23.54 12.12 0.62
CA GLU A 145 -24.26 11.13 -0.19
C GLU A 145 -23.55 9.77 -0.15
N GLY A 146 -22.23 9.79 -0.30
CA GLY A 146 -21.40 8.61 -0.45
C GLY A 146 -21.58 7.92 -1.81
N THR A 147 -20.58 7.13 -2.20
CA THR A 147 -20.70 6.31 -3.40
C THR A 147 -21.73 5.20 -3.21
N ASP A 148 -22.69 5.14 -4.14
CA ASP A 148 -23.65 4.03 -4.25
C ASP A 148 -23.30 3.11 -5.45
N TYR A 149 -22.93 1.86 -5.18
CA TYR A 149 -22.56 0.87 -6.22
C TYR A 149 -23.75 0.33 -7.03
N SER A 150 -24.99 0.66 -6.65
CA SER A 150 -26.21 0.39 -7.42
C SER A 150 -26.61 1.56 -8.34
N ASN A 151 -26.10 2.77 -8.06
CA ASN A 151 -26.37 3.96 -8.84
C ASN A 151 -25.62 3.94 -10.19
N SER A 152 -26.36 4.01 -11.29
CA SER A 152 -25.80 3.89 -12.65
C SER A 152 -24.86 5.04 -13.03
N LEU A 153 -25.07 6.24 -12.52
CA LEU A 153 -24.19 7.39 -12.77
C LEU A 153 -22.86 7.23 -12.02
N HIS A 154 -22.90 6.87 -10.74
CA HIS A 154 -21.70 6.63 -9.93
C HIS A 154 -20.83 5.54 -10.56
N ARG A 155 -21.44 4.40 -10.92
CA ARG A 155 -20.76 3.30 -11.63
C ARG A 155 -20.11 3.76 -12.92
N LYS A 156 -20.84 4.52 -13.76
CA LYS A 156 -20.32 5.05 -15.03
C LYS A 156 -19.08 5.92 -14.80
N ASN A 157 -19.14 6.84 -13.83
CA ASN A 157 -18.04 7.75 -13.52
C ASN A 157 -16.81 6.97 -13.03
N MET A 158 -17.00 6.00 -12.14
CA MET A 158 -15.92 5.14 -11.64
C MET A 158 -15.31 4.26 -12.74
N LEU A 159 -16.10 3.73 -13.69
CA LEU A 159 -15.55 2.99 -14.83
C LEU A 159 -14.74 3.88 -15.77
N GLU A 160 -15.16 5.13 -15.99
CA GLU A 160 -14.37 6.09 -16.76
C GLU A 160 -13.09 6.49 -16.01
N SER A 161 -13.12 6.57 -14.68
CA SER A 161 -11.93 6.74 -13.84
C SER A 161 -10.92 5.61 -14.04
N VAL A 162 -11.36 4.36 -13.88
CA VAL A 162 -10.53 3.15 -14.09
C VAL A 162 -9.98 3.12 -15.51
N LYS A 163 -10.81 3.42 -16.52
CA LYS A 163 -10.38 3.49 -17.92
C LYS A 163 -9.29 4.54 -18.14
N LYS A 164 -9.43 5.73 -17.53
CA LYS A 164 -8.41 6.78 -17.61
C LYS A 164 -7.08 6.30 -17.02
N MET A 165 -7.10 5.69 -15.82
CA MET A 165 -5.91 5.11 -15.20
C MET A 165 -5.23 4.10 -16.13
N VAL A 166 -5.95 3.11 -16.65
CA VAL A 166 -5.34 2.08 -17.49
C VAL A 166 -4.78 2.66 -18.78
N LEU A 167 -5.55 3.52 -19.46
CA LEU A 167 -5.08 4.13 -20.72
C LEU A 167 -3.85 5.03 -20.53
N GLU A 168 -3.74 5.70 -19.38
CA GLU A 168 -2.61 6.57 -19.07
C GLU A 168 -1.34 5.78 -18.73
N PHE A 169 -1.46 4.61 -18.07
CA PHE A 169 -0.32 3.90 -17.48
C PHE A 169 -0.02 2.50 -18.05
N ARG A 170 -0.87 1.90 -18.89
CA ARG A 170 -0.68 0.52 -19.39
C ARG A 170 0.63 0.26 -20.13
N ASP A 171 1.16 1.30 -20.77
CA ASP A 171 2.39 1.24 -21.56
C ASP A 171 3.64 1.52 -20.70
N GLU A 172 3.47 1.82 -19.41
CA GLU A 172 4.58 2.08 -18.51
C GLU A 172 5.23 0.77 -18.03
N PRO A 173 6.57 0.66 -18.10
CA PRO A 173 7.25 -0.55 -17.70
C PRO A 173 7.15 -0.75 -16.19
N TYR A 174 7.13 0.31 -15.39
CA TYR A 174 7.14 0.18 -13.93
C TYR A 174 5.85 -0.40 -13.33
N VAL A 175 4.74 -0.46 -14.08
CA VAL A 175 3.47 -1.03 -13.57
C VAL A 175 3.60 -2.54 -13.38
N LEU A 176 3.51 -2.98 -12.13
CA LEU A 176 3.50 -4.40 -11.75
C LEU A 176 2.11 -5.01 -11.88
N LEU A 177 1.13 -4.40 -11.21
CA LEU A 177 -0.25 -4.87 -11.15
C LEU A 177 -1.20 -3.69 -10.93
N TRP A 178 -2.49 -3.94 -11.16
CA TRP A 178 -3.57 -2.98 -10.93
C TRP A 178 -4.29 -3.28 -9.62
N ILE A 179 -4.62 -2.26 -8.83
CA ILE A 179 -5.38 -2.40 -7.59
C ILE A 179 -6.73 -1.70 -7.74
N LEU A 180 -7.79 -2.36 -7.31
CA LEU A 180 -9.15 -1.83 -7.24
C LEU A 180 -9.58 -1.67 -5.78
N GLY A 181 -10.04 -0.48 -5.42
CA GLY A 181 -10.52 -0.16 -4.09
C GLY A 181 -9.42 0.14 -3.07
N ASN A 182 -9.85 0.56 -1.88
CA ASN A 182 -9.09 0.67 -0.64
C ASN A 182 -10.06 0.49 0.53
N GLU A 183 -10.25 -0.76 0.99
CA GLU A 183 -11.14 -1.10 2.11
C GLU A 183 -12.58 -0.57 1.94
N ASN A 184 -13.11 -0.57 0.72
CA ASN A 184 -14.46 -0.06 0.43
C ASN A 184 -15.51 -0.74 1.32
N VAL A 185 -15.30 -2.02 1.64
CA VAL A 185 -16.17 -2.85 2.49
C VAL A 185 -16.40 -2.31 3.91
N TYR A 186 -15.60 -1.34 4.39
CA TYR A 186 -15.87 -0.64 5.65
C TYR A 186 -16.90 0.51 5.54
N GLY A 187 -17.40 0.83 4.34
CA GLY A 187 -18.52 1.77 4.17
C GLY A 187 -18.19 3.26 4.37
N VAL A 188 -16.92 3.63 4.47
CA VAL A 188 -16.53 5.05 4.62
C VAL A 188 -16.84 5.82 3.32
N ALA A 189 -17.83 6.72 3.41
CA ALA A 189 -18.38 7.49 2.29
C ALA A 189 -18.78 6.63 1.06
N CYS A 190 -19.26 5.41 1.31
CA CYS A 190 -19.85 4.52 0.30
C CYS A 190 -20.77 3.48 0.95
N ASN A 191 -21.51 2.70 0.16
CA ASN A 191 -22.46 1.70 0.67
C ASN A 191 -21.97 0.24 0.60
N ALA A 192 -20.67 -0.02 0.44
CA ALA A 192 -20.16 -1.40 0.26
C ALA A 192 -20.29 -2.28 1.52
N ASP A 193 -20.44 -1.70 2.71
CA ASP A 193 -20.76 -2.42 3.96
C ASP A 193 -22.24 -2.88 4.01
N LYS A 194 -23.12 -2.08 3.40
CA LYS A 194 -24.57 -2.31 3.36
C LYS A 194 -25.01 -3.15 2.18
N ASP A 195 -24.34 -2.99 1.03
CA ASP A 195 -24.57 -3.74 -0.21
C ASP A 195 -23.23 -4.22 -0.81
N PRO A 196 -22.56 -5.18 -0.15
CA PRO A 196 -21.29 -5.75 -0.64
C PRO A 196 -21.46 -6.47 -1.98
N GLU A 197 -22.65 -7.01 -2.28
CA GLU A 197 -22.90 -7.71 -3.54
C GLU A 197 -22.82 -6.75 -4.74
N SER A 198 -23.46 -5.58 -4.67
CA SER A 198 -23.35 -4.56 -5.71
C SER A 198 -21.92 -4.07 -5.88
N PHE A 199 -21.19 -3.89 -4.77
CA PHE A 199 -19.77 -3.52 -4.78
C PHE A 199 -18.91 -4.56 -5.51
N PHE A 200 -18.97 -5.84 -5.13
CA PHE A 200 -18.13 -6.87 -5.75
C PHE A 200 -18.50 -7.15 -7.20
N LYS A 201 -19.78 -7.11 -7.57
CA LYS A 201 -20.19 -7.15 -9.00
C LYS A 201 -19.57 -6.00 -9.79
N PHE A 202 -19.56 -4.79 -9.21
CA PHE A 202 -18.95 -3.63 -9.83
C PHE A 202 -17.42 -3.74 -9.92
N ALA A 203 -16.75 -4.20 -8.87
CA ALA A 203 -15.31 -4.44 -8.88
C ALA A 203 -14.91 -5.45 -9.96
N ASN A 204 -15.69 -6.51 -10.14
CA ASN A 204 -15.47 -7.48 -11.22
C ASN A 204 -15.67 -6.88 -12.62
N GLU A 205 -16.67 -5.99 -12.78
CA GLU A 205 -16.87 -5.23 -14.02
C GLU A 205 -15.65 -4.35 -14.35
N ALA A 206 -15.11 -3.65 -13.35
CA ALA A 206 -13.89 -2.86 -13.50
C ALA A 206 -12.67 -3.74 -13.85
N ALA A 207 -12.53 -4.92 -13.24
CA ALA A 207 -11.46 -5.86 -13.55
C ALA A 207 -11.51 -6.34 -15.02
N LYS A 208 -12.71 -6.65 -15.53
CA LYS A 208 -12.92 -6.98 -16.95
C LYS A 208 -12.50 -5.83 -17.87
N LEU A 209 -12.85 -4.59 -17.49
CA LEU A 209 -12.47 -3.40 -18.25
C LEU A 209 -10.94 -3.23 -18.29
N ILE A 210 -10.26 -3.36 -17.16
CA ILE A 210 -8.79 -3.32 -17.10
C ILE A 210 -8.19 -4.37 -18.02
N LYS A 211 -8.63 -5.63 -17.93
CA LYS A 211 -8.13 -6.74 -18.76
C LYS A 211 -8.38 -6.57 -20.25
N LYS A 212 -9.42 -5.81 -20.62
CA LYS A 212 -9.70 -5.43 -22.01
C LYS A 212 -8.77 -4.32 -22.50
N LEU A 213 -8.43 -3.37 -21.65
CA LEU A 213 -7.67 -2.16 -22.00
C LEU A 213 -6.16 -2.34 -21.91
N ASP A 214 -5.66 -3.15 -20.96
CA ASP A 214 -4.25 -3.46 -20.79
C ASP A 214 -3.84 -4.60 -21.75
N PRO A 215 -3.03 -4.34 -22.80
CA PRO A 215 -2.62 -5.36 -23.75
C PRO A 215 -1.78 -6.47 -23.12
N LEU A 216 -1.09 -6.17 -22.01
CA LEU A 216 -0.31 -7.13 -21.24
C LEU A 216 -1.18 -7.93 -20.26
N LYS A 217 -2.45 -7.58 -20.09
CA LYS A 217 -3.39 -8.24 -19.18
C LYS A 217 -2.79 -8.44 -17.78
N ARG A 218 -2.03 -7.46 -17.26
CA ARG A 218 -1.36 -7.58 -15.97
C ARG A 218 -2.37 -7.95 -14.87
N PRO A 219 -1.94 -8.65 -13.81
CA PRO A 219 -2.84 -9.07 -12.74
C PRO A 219 -3.63 -7.90 -12.15
N VAL A 220 -4.91 -8.16 -11.86
CA VAL A 220 -5.80 -7.21 -11.17
C VAL A 220 -6.06 -7.73 -9.76
N ALA A 221 -5.83 -6.88 -8.77
CA ALA A 221 -6.12 -7.16 -7.36
C ALA A 221 -7.27 -6.28 -6.84
N ILE A 222 -7.96 -6.75 -5.82
CA ILE A 222 -8.75 -5.88 -4.93
C ILE A 222 -7.89 -5.47 -3.73
N ALA A 223 -8.13 -4.31 -3.11
CA ALA A 223 -7.67 -4.02 -1.74
C ALA A 223 -8.90 -3.96 -0.81
N SER A 224 -9.20 -5.09 -0.17
CA SER A 224 -10.31 -5.22 0.79
C SER A 224 -9.87 -4.83 2.21
N GLY A 225 -10.84 -4.69 3.13
CA GLY A 225 -10.61 -4.57 4.57
C GLY A 225 -10.75 -5.94 5.22
N ASP A 226 -9.63 -6.50 5.70
CA ASP A 226 -9.51 -7.89 6.15
C ASP A 226 -10.17 -8.91 5.16
N ALA A 227 -10.63 -10.07 5.63
CA ALA A 227 -11.37 -11.08 4.88
C ALA A 227 -12.89 -10.81 4.85
N LEU A 228 -13.33 -9.58 5.12
CA LEU A 228 -14.76 -9.25 5.15
C LEU A 228 -15.43 -9.56 3.80
N TYR A 229 -16.55 -10.28 3.87
CA TYR A 229 -17.37 -10.69 2.73
C TYR A 229 -16.62 -11.52 1.67
N LEU A 230 -15.60 -12.30 2.08
CA LEU A 230 -14.79 -13.12 1.19
C LEU A 230 -15.63 -14.12 0.36
N ASP A 231 -16.73 -14.64 0.90
CA ASP A 231 -17.65 -15.53 0.20
C ASP A 231 -18.41 -14.80 -0.94
N ILE A 232 -18.78 -13.54 -0.72
CA ILE A 232 -19.42 -12.68 -1.72
C ILE A 232 -18.40 -12.31 -2.81
N PHE A 233 -17.17 -11.95 -2.42
CA PHE A 233 -16.07 -11.75 -3.36
C PHE A 233 -15.86 -12.98 -4.24
N ALA A 234 -15.73 -14.17 -3.64
CA ALA A 234 -15.50 -15.42 -4.35
C ALA A 234 -16.59 -15.70 -5.40
N ARG A 235 -17.85 -15.40 -5.07
CA ARG A 235 -19.00 -15.59 -5.97
C ARG A 235 -19.04 -14.60 -7.13
N PHE A 236 -18.71 -13.34 -6.89
CA PHE A 236 -18.96 -12.26 -7.86
C PHE A 236 -17.71 -11.69 -8.54
N CYS A 237 -16.49 -12.08 -8.12
CA CYS A 237 -15.23 -11.57 -8.65
C CYS A 237 -14.34 -12.61 -9.38
N PRO A 238 -14.84 -13.38 -10.37
CA PRO A 238 -14.01 -14.34 -11.09
C PRO A 238 -12.85 -13.69 -11.86
N ASP A 239 -13.01 -12.44 -12.32
CA ASP A 239 -12.03 -11.71 -13.11
C ASP A 239 -11.02 -10.91 -12.28
N ILE A 240 -11.15 -10.87 -10.96
CA ILE A 240 -10.09 -10.40 -10.07
C ILE A 240 -9.13 -11.56 -9.82
N ASP A 241 -7.83 -11.30 -9.97
CA ASP A 241 -6.78 -12.31 -9.97
C ASP A 241 -6.21 -12.58 -8.59
N ILE A 242 -6.15 -11.53 -7.77
CA ILE A 242 -5.51 -11.54 -6.45
C ILE A 242 -6.51 -10.96 -5.44
N PHE A 243 -6.75 -11.69 -4.36
CA PHE A 243 -7.42 -11.10 -3.19
C PHE A 243 -6.36 -10.34 -2.39
N GLY A 244 -6.36 -9.02 -2.51
CA GLY A 244 -5.54 -8.14 -1.68
C GLY A 244 -6.35 -7.64 -0.49
N THR A 245 -5.70 -7.50 0.67
CA THR A 245 -6.37 -7.02 1.88
C THR A 245 -5.46 -6.21 2.80
N ASN A 246 -6.00 -5.13 3.35
CA ASN A 246 -5.41 -4.42 4.48
C ASN A 246 -5.73 -5.23 5.74
N SER A 247 -4.71 -5.65 6.48
CA SER A 247 -4.89 -6.57 7.59
C SER A 247 -3.93 -6.26 8.74
N TYR A 248 -4.50 -6.01 9.91
CA TYR A 248 -3.80 -5.62 11.14
C TYR A 248 -4.04 -6.64 12.26
N ARG A 249 -3.87 -7.93 11.97
CA ARG A 249 -4.25 -9.06 12.84
C ARG A 249 -3.30 -9.32 14.02
N GLY A 250 -2.15 -8.64 14.08
CA GLY A 250 -1.26 -8.67 15.24
C GLY A 250 0.13 -9.23 14.94
N LYS A 251 0.99 -9.23 15.96
CA LYS A 251 2.40 -9.64 15.84
C LYS A 251 2.64 -11.13 15.53
N TYR A 252 1.59 -11.94 15.45
CA TYR A 252 1.69 -13.37 15.11
C TYR A 252 1.39 -13.64 13.62
N GLY A 253 1.30 -12.58 12.80
CA GLY A 253 1.01 -12.69 11.37
C GLY A 253 -0.48 -12.60 11.06
N PHE A 254 -0.89 -13.26 9.98
CA PHE A 254 -2.22 -13.13 9.38
C PHE A 254 -3.17 -14.30 9.71
N LEU A 255 -2.73 -15.22 10.57
CA LEU A 255 -3.53 -16.34 11.09
C LEU A 255 -4.07 -17.21 9.93
N ASP A 256 -5.37 -17.47 9.91
CA ASP A 256 -6.09 -18.30 8.93
C ASP A 256 -6.33 -17.61 7.57
N LEU A 257 -5.94 -16.34 7.40
CA LEU A 257 -6.22 -15.57 6.18
C LEU A 257 -5.79 -16.30 4.90
N TRP A 258 -4.61 -16.92 4.92
CA TRP A 258 -4.05 -17.62 3.76
C TRP A 258 -4.90 -18.84 3.37
N GLU A 259 -5.37 -19.59 4.37
CA GLU A 259 -6.23 -20.75 4.22
C GLU A 259 -7.63 -20.32 3.75
N GLU A 260 -8.25 -19.34 4.42
CA GLU A 260 -9.56 -18.79 4.05
C GLU A 260 -9.60 -18.35 2.59
N VAL A 261 -8.62 -17.56 2.14
CA VAL A 261 -8.56 -17.09 0.75
C VAL A 261 -8.37 -18.25 -0.23
N LYS A 262 -7.59 -19.26 0.14
CA LYS A 262 -7.35 -20.43 -0.71
C LYS A 262 -8.62 -21.29 -0.83
N GLU A 263 -9.29 -21.56 0.28
CA GLU A 263 -10.43 -22.47 0.33
C GLU A 263 -11.73 -21.82 -0.17
N ILE A 264 -12.00 -20.57 0.21
CA ILE A 264 -13.25 -19.88 -0.12
C ILE A 264 -13.19 -19.25 -1.50
N ALA A 265 -12.10 -18.54 -1.81
CA ALA A 265 -11.98 -17.77 -3.06
C ALA A 265 -11.13 -18.46 -4.14
N GLY A 266 -10.26 -19.40 -3.77
CA GLY A 266 -9.37 -20.08 -4.72
C GLY A 266 -8.38 -19.13 -5.40
N LYS A 267 -8.01 -18.02 -4.76
CA LYS A 267 -7.15 -16.96 -5.33
C LYS A 267 -5.76 -16.95 -4.70
N ALA A 268 -4.84 -16.29 -5.41
CA ALA A 268 -3.63 -15.76 -4.80
C ALA A 268 -3.99 -14.65 -3.81
N ALA A 269 -3.15 -14.46 -2.79
CA ALA A 269 -3.35 -13.47 -1.74
C ALA A 269 -2.15 -12.51 -1.66
N MET A 270 -2.41 -11.25 -1.34
CA MET A 270 -1.37 -10.29 -0.95
C MET A 270 -1.87 -9.37 0.16
N ILE A 271 -0.98 -8.92 1.02
CA ILE A 271 -1.34 -7.95 2.05
C ILE A 271 -1.15 -6.54 1.47
N THR A 272 -2.23 -5.79 1.30
CA THR A 272 -2.18 -4.44 0.71
C THR A 272 -1.76 -3.37 1.69
N GLU A 273 -1.95 -3.61 3.01
CA GLU A 273 -1.39 -2.86 4.13
C GLU A 273 -1.28 -3.76 5.37
N TYR A 274 -0.20 -3.62 6.13
CA TYR A 274 -0.05 -4.12 7.49
C TYR A 274 0.98 -3.28 8.22
N GLY A 275 0.81 -3.09 9.52
CA GLY A 275 1.63 -2.17 10.28
C GLY A 275 1.38 -2.21 11.77
N CYS A 276 2.25 -1.54 12.51
CA CYS A 276 2.10 -1.34 13.94
C CYS A 276 2.66 0.05 14.30
N PRO A 277 1.98 0.80 15.18
CA PRO A 277 2.53 2.05 15.68
C PRO A 277 3.85 1.83 16.42
N SER A 278 4.79 2.77 16.27
CA SER A 278 6.01 2.88 17.07
C SER A 278 5.83 3.80 18.29
N TYR A 279 4.60 3.92 18.78
CA TYR A 279 4.24 4.62 20.01
C TYR A 279 3.16 3.82 20.72
N ALA A 280 3.21 3.85 22.06
CA ALA A 280 2.22 3.21 22.91
C ALA A 280 2.17 3.93 24.26
N GLN A 281 0.97 4.18 24.78
CA GLN A 281 0.76 4.80 26.07
C GLN A 281 1.30 3.92 27.20
N GLY A 282 2.13 4.49 28.07
CA GLY A 282 2.72 3.79 29.20
C GLY A 282 4.03 3.05 28.90
N TYR A 283 4.52 3.15 27.65
CA TYR A 283 5.80 2.57 27.22
C TYR A 283 6.76 3.68 26.75
N THR A 284 8.05 3.37 26.77
CA THR A 284 9.07 4.23 26.16
C THR A 284 9.00 4.14 24.63
N LEU A 285 9.53 5.15 23.93
CA LEU A 285 9.67 5.10 22.47
C LEU A 285 10.55 3.93 22.01
N GLU A 286 11.54 3.56 22.82
CA GLU A 286 12.42 2.44 22.51
C GLU A 286 11.66 1.10 22.53
N GLU A 287 10.86 0.86 23.56
CA GLU A 287 10.01 -0.34 23.67
C GLU A 287 8.97 -0.40 22.56
N ALA A 288 8.38 0.74 22.19
CA ALA A 288 7.41 0.81 21.10
C ALA A 288 8.05 0.57 19.72
N GLU A 289 9.26 1.07 19.47
CA GLU A 289 10.02 0.73 18.26
C GLU A 289 10.46 -0.74 18.23
N ASP A 290 10.83 -1.33 19.37
CA ASP A 290 11.12 -2.77 19.47
C ASP A 290 9.88 -3.61 19.12
N PHE A 291 8.72 -3.24 19.66
CA PHE A 291 7.46 -3.92 19.35
C PHE A 291 7.08 -3.77 17.88
N GLN A 292 7.20 -2.57 17.30
CA GLN A 292 6.97 -2.36 15.87
C GLN A 292 7.88 -3.27 15.02
N ALA A 293 9.17 -3.35 15.37
CA ALA A 293 10.13 -4.19 14.67
C ALA A 293 9.80 -5.69 14.80
N GLU A 294 9.41 -6.17 15.99
CA GLU A 294 8.95 -7.56 16.21
C GLU A 294 7.68 -7.86 15.39
N TYR A 295 6.68 -6.98 15.45
CA TYR A 295 5.41 -7.12 14.74
C TYR A 295 5.66 -7.28 13.25
N LEU A 296 6.35 -6.31 12.65
CA LEU A 296 6.59 -6.28 11.21
C LEU A 296 7.44 -7.48 10.76
N LYS A 297 8.48 -7.84 11.52
CA LYS A 297 9.28 -9.05 11.25
C LYS A 297 8.42 -10.30 11.17
N ASN A 298 7.55 -10.51 12.15
CA ASN A 298 6.73 -11.71 12.22
C ASN A 298 5.66 -11.74 11.13
N CYS A 299 5.04 -10.60 10.81
CA CYS A 299 4.14 -10.48 9.66
C CYS A 299 4.85 -10.80 8.34
N TRP A 300 6.06 -10.27 8.12
CA TRP A 300 6.84 -10.61 6.92
C TRP A 300 7.20 -12.10 6.88
N GLU A 301 7.60 -12.70 8.00
CA GLU A 301 7.88 -14.13 8.09
C GLU A 301 6.65 -14.95 7.70
N ASP A 302 5.47 -14.60 8.21
CA ASP A 302 4.22 -15.31 7.88
C ASP A 302 3.88 -15.21 6.37
N ILE A 303 4.04 -14.03 5.76
CA ILE A 303 3.92 -13.85 4.30
C ILE A 303 4.92 -14.76 3.57
N TYR A 304 6.18 -14.75 4.00
CA TYR A 304 7.23 -15.53 3.35
C TYR A 304 6.98 -17.04 3.48
N GLN A 305 6.50 -17.52 4.63
CA GLN A 305 6.22 -18.93 4.87
C GLN A 305 4.95 -19.46 4.16
N ASN A 306 4.12 -18.57 3.62
CA ASN A 306 2.95 -18.94 2.82
C ASN A 306 3.13 -18.72 1.30
N ARG A 307 4.35 -18.41 0.85
CA ARG A 307 4.69 -18.29 -0.58
C ARG A 307 4.66 -19.65 -1.28
N ALA A 308 4.55 -19.67 -2.62
CA ALA A 308 4.60 -20.90 -3.40
C ALA A 308 5.71 -21.88 -2.96
N GLY A 309 5.35 -23.16 -2.78
CA GLY A 309 6.22 -24.21 -2.24
C GLY A 309 6.25 -24.33 -0.71
N PHE A 310 5.58 -23.43 0.03
CA PHE A 310 5.52 -23.41 1.49
C PHE A 310 4.11 -23.06 1.98
N GLY A 311 3.73 -23.51 3.18
CA GLY A 311 2.46 -23.17 3.82
C GLY A 311 1.25 -23.37 2.90
N CYS A 312 0.37 -22.36 2.85
CA CYS A 312 -0.78 -22.35 1.92
C CYS A 312 -0.37 -22.16 0.45
N GLY A 313 0.84 -21.68 0.17
CA GLY A 313 1.38 -21.54 -1.18
C GLY A 313 0.74 -20.44 -2.02
N ASN A 314 -0.05 -19.54 -1.43
CA ASN A 314 -0.81 -18.50 -2.15
C ASN A 314 -0.37 -17.06 -1.85
N ALA A 315 0.60 -16.83 -0.96
CA ALA A 315 1.08 -15.48 -0.64
C ALA A 315 2.02 -14.94 -1.72
N LEU A 316 1.73 -13.73 -2.22
CA LEU A 316 2.52 -13.04 -3.25
C LEU A 316 3.47 -11.97 -2.68
N GLY A 317 3.42 -11.72 -1.38
CA GLY A 317 4.10 -10.60 -0.72
C GLY A 317 3.10 -9.62 -0.09
N GLY A 318 3.57 -8.41 0.20
CA GLY A 318 2.69 -7.37 0.74
C GLY A 318 3.33 -6.00 0.82
N PHE A 319 2.56 -5.02 1.27
CA PHE A 319 2.98 -3.64 1.45
C PHE A 319 2.91 -3.26 2.92
N LEU A 320 4.06 -2.93 3.52
CA LEU A 320 4.07 -2.39 4.87
C LEU A 320 3.45 -0.99 4.88
N PHE A 321 2.68 -0.71 5.92
CA PHE A 321 2.07 0.58 6.20
C PHE A 321 2.76 1.17 7.44
N GLU A 322 3.65 2.15 7.29
CA GLU A 322 4.00 2.84 6.03
C GLU A 322 5.44 3.34 5.99
N TRP A 323 5.83 4.06 4.92
CA TRP A 323 7.18 4.60 4.81
C TRP A 323 7.52 5.66 5.87
N LEU A 324 6.63 6.64 6.07
CA LEU A 324 6.88 7.86 6.85
C LEU A 324 5.71 8.14 7.78
N ASP A 325 6.00 8.55 9.02
CA ASP A 325 4.98 9.04 9.95
C ASP A 325 4.18 10.21 9.35
N GLU A 326 2.85 10.09 9.39
CA GLU A 326 1.90 11.07 8.85
C GLU A 326 1.15 11.80 9.96
N TRP A 327 1.57 13.04 10.25
CA TRP A 327 1.09 13.83 11.40
C TRP A 327 -0.36 14.33 11.29
N TRP A 328 -1.05 14.02 10.19
CA TRP A 328 -2.42 14.47 9.98
C TRP A 328 -3.47 13.45 10.42
N LYS A 329 -3.09 12.20 10.63
CA LYS A 329 -4.05 11.09 10.81
C LYS A 329 -4.85 11.18 12.12
N ALA A 330 -4.36 11.89 13.13
CA ALA A 330 -5.12 12.21 14.33
C ALA A 330 -5.78 13.60 14.29
N TYR A 331 -5.87 14.21 13.10
CA TYR A 331 -6.58 15.47 12.81
C TYR A 331 -5.91 16.76 13.34
N GLU A 332 -4.63 16.72 13.72
CA GLU A 332 -3.83 17.89 14.12
C GLU A 332 -2.48 17.95 13.38
N PRO A 333 -2.43 18.31 12.08
CA PRO A 333 -1.26 18.11 11.20
C PRO A 333 0.03 18.82 11.62
N SER A 334 -0.05 19.81 12.51
CA SER A 334 1.12 20.56 13.01
C SER A 334 1.77 19.96 14.26
N TYR A 335 1.22 18.87 14.79
CA TYR A 335 1.67 18.21 16.01
C TYR A 335 1.67 16.70 15.82
N HIS A 336 2.74 16.02 16.28
CA HIS A 336 2.79 14.55 16.23
C HIS A 336 1.97 13.97 17.38
N ASP A 337 0.71 13.69 17.09
CA ASP A 337 -0.30 13.32 18.07
C ASP A 337 -0.17 11.86 18.52
N ARG A 338 -0.57 11.60 19.77
CA ARG A 338 -0.43 10.32 20.49
C ARG A 338 -1.77 9.66 20.79
N LYS A 339 -2.82 10.06 20.07
CA LYS A 339 -4.18 9.57 20.25
C LYS A 339 -4.33 8.18 19.66
N GLY A 340 -4.83 7.26 20.51
CA GLY A 340 -5.31 5.97 20.06
C GLY A 340 -6.64 6.14 19.32
N LEU A 341 -6.65 5.89 18.01
CA LEU A 341 -7.81 6.09 17.14
C LEU A 341 -8.70 4.84 17.05
N PHE A 342 -8.08 3.66 17.05
CA PHE A 342 -8.79 2.38 16.94
C PHE A 342 -8.22 1.36 17.92
N ALA A 343 -9.04 0.49 18.48
CA ALA A 343 -8.55 -0.62 19.29
C ALA A 343 -8.04 -1.75 18.39
N GLY A 344 -6.96 -2.42 18.79
CA GLY A 344 -6.40 -3.53 18.02
C GLY A 344 -5.25 -4.24 18.74
N PRO A 345 -4.63 -5.23 18.10
CA PRO A 345 -3.57 -6.06 18.68
C PRO A 345 -2.20 -5.36 18.70
N PHE A 346 -2.16 -4.16 19.27
CA PHE A 346 -0.98 -3.30 19.41
C PHE A 346 -0.47 -3.29 20.86
N LEU A 347 0.71 -2.70 21.09
CA LEU A 347 1.42 -2.78 22.37
C LEU A 347 0.59 -2.32 23.58
N ASP A 348 -0.13 -1.21 23.46
CA ASP A 348 -1.07 -0.70 24.46
C ASP A 348 -2.55 -0.98 24.11
N GLY A 349 -2.79 -1.76 23.06
CA GLY A 349 -4.12 -2.07 22.55
C GLY A 349 -4.73 -1.05 21.60
N TYR A 350 -4.00 0.00 21.20
CA TYR A 350 -4.51 1.05 20.32
C TYR A 350 -3.64 1.34 19.09
N MET A 351 -4.31 1.71 18.00
CA MET A 351 -3.72 2.22 16.78
C MET A 351 -3.46 3.72 16.93
N HIS A 352 -2.19 4.10 17.01
CA HIS A 352 -1.73 5.49 16.94
C HIS A 352 -1.26 5.76 15.50
N GLU A 353 -2.20 6.15 14.64
CA GLU A 353 -1.98 6.12 13.18
C GLU A 353 -0.82 6.99 12.69
N GLU A 354 -0.49 8.07 13.41
CA GLU A 354 0.62 8.95 13.02
C GLU A 354 2.01 8.32 13.24
N TRP A 355 2.08 7.16 13.90
CA TRP A 355 3.33 6.51 14.30
C TRP A 355 3.61 5.21 13.53
N LEU A 356 2.93 5.00 12.41
CA LEU A 356 3.01 3.78 11.59
C LEU A 356 4.25 3.72 10.69
N GLY A 357 4.91 4.84 10.45
CA GLY A 357 6.08 4.92 9.57
C GLY A 357 7.23 4.05 10.06
N VAL A 358 7.97 3.44 9.12
CA VAL A 358 9.32 2.89 9.41
C VAL A 358 10.39 3.99 9.46
N CYS A 359 10.03 5.20 9.03
CA CYS A 359 10.77 6.44 9.23
C CYS A 359 9.90 7.47 9.95
N SER A 360 10.49 8.35 10.76
CA SER A 360 9.83 9.55 11.28
C SER A 360 10.42 10.83 10.68
N GLN A 361 9.74 11.95 10.90
CA GLN A 361 10.16 13.30 10.49
C GLN A 361 10.86 14.08 11.62
N GLY A 362 11.32 13.38 12.67
CA GLY A 362 11.93 14.00 13.86
C GLY A 362 10.94 14.91 14.59
N ASP A 363 11.39 16.12 14.94
CA ASP A 363 10.54 17.17 15.53
C ASP A 363 9.69 17.95 14.51
N GLY A 364 9.70 17.55 13.24
CA GLY A 364 8.94 18.17 12.15
C GLY A 364 9.53 19.48 11.61
N LYS A 365 10.52 20.10 12.28
CA LYS A 365 11.10 21.39 11.89
C LYS A 365 11.75 21.36 10.49
N HIS A 366 12.32 20.22 10.13
CA HIS A 366 12.99 19.99 8.86
C HIS A 366 12.13 19.23 7.85
N SER A 367 10.83 19.08 8.10
CA SER A 367 9.90 18.44 7.16
C SER A 367 9.80 19.23 5.84
N PRO A 368 9.86 18.56 4.66
CA PRO A 368 9.78 17.12 4.44
C PRO A 368 11.14 16.39 4.30
N PHE A 369 12.26 17.02 4.67
CA PHE A 369 13.62 16.53 4.37
C PHE A 369 14.21 15.56 5.40
N LEU A 370 13.85 15.68 6.68
CA LEU A 370 14.47 14.86 7.74
C LEU A 370 13.86 13.45 7.81
N ARG A 371 14.70 12.44 7.97
CA ARG A 371 14.32 11.07 8.32
C ARG A 371 15.05 10.59 9.57
N GLN A 372 14.31 10.12 10.58
CA GLN A 372 14.87 9.22 11.58
C GLN A 372 14.43 7.80 11.23
N LEU A 373 15.38 6.94 10.87
CA LEU A 373 15.10 5.54 10.55
C LEU A 373 14.81 4.78 11.86
N LYS A 374 13.68 4.08 11.91
CA LYS A 374 13.28 3.30 13.08
C LYS A 374 13.89 1.90 13.06
N LYS A 375 13.87 1.19 14.20
CA LYS A 375 14.38 -0.19 14.30
C LYS A 375 13.81 -1.12 13.21
N ALA A 376 12.53 -0.96 12.86
CA ALA A 376 11.86 -1.71 11.81
C ALA A 376 12.51 -1.59 10.42
N TYR A 377 13.02 -0.41 10.04
CA TYR A 377 13.73 -0.19 8.77
C TYR A 377 14.91 -1.15 8.62
N PHE A 378 15.73 -1.27 9.68
CA PHE A 378 16.94 -2.10 9.66
C PHE A 378 16.61 -3.59 9.65
N VAL A 379 15.56 -3.99 10.37
CA VAL A 379 15.04 -5.37 10.34
C VAL A 379 14.61 -5.75 8.91
N TYR A 380 13.89 -4.87 8.22
CA TYR A 380 13.46 -5.12 6.84
C TYR A 380 14.63 -5.12 5.88
N LYS A 381 15.60 -4.20 6.05
CA LYS A 381 16.85 -4.21 5.29
C LYS A 381 17.54 -5.57 5.35
N GLU A 382 17.67 -6.16 6.54
CA GLU A 382 18.25 -7.50 6.68
C GLU A 382 17.40 -8.58 6.00
N LEU A 383 16.09 -8.62 6.30
CA LEU A 383 15.18 -9.65 5.80
C LEU A 383 15.03 -9.64 4.27
N TRP A 384 15.02 -8.46 3.66
CA TRP A 384 14.76 -8.29 2.23
C TRP A 384 16.03 -8.43 1.38
N HIS A 385 17.23 -8.31 1.93
CA HIS A 385 18.46 -8.66 1.21
C HIS A 385 18.83 -10.14 1.36
N SER A 386 18.39 -10.80 2.43
CA SER A 386 18.73 -12.21 2.69
C SER A 386 17.80 -13.24 2.05
N ARG A 387 16.64 -12.82 1.51
CA ARG A 387 15.54 -13.74 1.15
C ARG A 387 14.83 -13.46 -0.17
#